data_AF-A0A9D6URA6-F1
#
_entry.id   AF-A0A9D6URA6-F1
#
_cell.length_a   1.000
_cell.length_b   1.000
_cell.length_c   1.000
_cell.angle_alpha   90.00
_cell.angle_beta   90.00
_cell.angle_gamma   90.00
#
_symmetry.space_group_name_H-M   'P 1'
#
loop_
_entity.id
_entity.type
_entity.pdbx_description
1 polymer ?
#
loop_
_entity_poly.entity_id
_entity_poly.type
_entity_poly.pdbx_seq_one_letter_code
_entity_poly.pdbx_strand_id
1 'polypeptide(L)'
;MPERPTATRASRAQRGSSMLEMALVISMFLALVFGIIDMSRAVWAYNTVAHLAGEGARYAMVRGSASGATATTDTVAAYVKGLSVGLPASSLTVTTTWSPSKAAGSTVSVKVQYPFRYILPYVPWGTVTLGSTARSVISQ
;
A
#
# COMPACT_ATOMS: atom_id res chain seq x y z
N MET A 1 33.25 68.57 -6.03
CA MET A 1 32.07 67.91 -5.44
C MET A 1 31.93 66.54 -6.08
N PRO A 2 32.06 65.40 -5.37
CA PRO A 2 31.84 64.10 -5.99
C PRO A 2 30.40 63.59 -5.72
N GLU A 3 29.72 63.25 -6.80
CA GLU A 3 28.40 62.61 -6.86
C GLU A 3 28.45 61.19 -6.24
N ARG A 4 27.50 60.85 -5.35
CA ARG A 4 27.40 59.53 -4.72
C ARG A 4 26.57 58.58 -5.60
N PRO A 5 27.06 57.36 -5.93
CA PRO A 5 26.32 56.44 -6.77
C PRO A 5 25.06 55.91 -6.08
N THR A 6 23.95 55.95 -6.81
CA THR A 6 22.61 55.44 -6.47
C THR A 6 22.60 53.98 -6.01
N ALA A 7 22.21 53.78 -4.75
CA ALA A 7 22.04 52.48 -4.10
C ALA A 7 20.73 51.77 -4.51
N THR A 8 20.57 51.43 -5.80
CA THR A 8 19.32 50.79 -6.29
C THR A 8 19.48 49.31 -6.65
N ARG A 9 20.72 48.80 -6.76
CA ARG A 9 20.99 47.38 -7.11
C ARG A 9 20.89 46.42 -5.92
N ALA A 10 21.27 46.85 -4.71
CA ALA A 10 21.32 45.98 -3.53
C ALA A 10 19.94 45.46 -3.10
N SER A 11 18.89 46.30 -3.17
CA SER A 11 17.54 45.92 -2.75
C SER A 11 16.86 44.89 -3.65
N ARG A 12 17.17 44.89 -4.96
CA ARG A 12 16.69 43.87 -5.91
C ARG A 12 17.38 42.51 -5.72
N ALA A 13 18.69 42.50 -5.43
CA ALA A 13 19.43 41.28 -5.16
C ALA A 13 18.94 40.57 -3.88
N GLN A 14 18.63 41.33 -2.82
CA GLN A 14 18.14 40.80 -1.54
C GLN A 14 16.75 40.13 -1.67
N ARG A 15 15.87 40.69 -2.52
CA ARG A 15 14.54 40.11 -2.82
C ARG A 15 14.64 38.81 -3.63
N GLY A 16 15.59 38.71 -4.56
CA GLY A 16 15.84 37.46 -5.30
C GLY A 16 16.41 36.35 -4.41
N SER A 17 17.34 36.70 -3.50
CA SER A 17 17.94 35.75 -2.57
C SER A 17 16.92 35.14 -1.60
N SER A 18 16.02 35.96 -1.04
CA SER A 18 14.98 35.49 -0.13
C SER A 18 13.94 34.59 -0.82
N MET A 19 13.64 34.83 -2.10
CA MET A 19 12.78 33.94 -2.89
C MET A 19 13.43 32.56 -3.09
N LEU A 20 14.74 32.51 -3.36
CA LEU A 20 15.47 31.24 -3.50
C LEU A 20 15.58 30.47 -2.19
N GLU A 21 15.86 31.17 -1.08
CA GLU A 21 15.92 30.57 0.24
C GLU A 21 14.57 29.92 0.63
N MET A 22 13.46 30.64 0.41
CA MET A 22 12.13 30.09 0.65
C MET A 22 11.81 28.91 -0.28
N ALA A 23 12.22 28.98 -1.56
CA ALA A 23 12.00 27.88 -2.50
C ALA A 23 12.71 26.59 -2.07
N LEU A 24 13.94 26.68 -1.54
CA LEU A 24 14.67 25.53 -1.01
C LEU A 24 14.00 24.96 0.24
N VAL A 25 13.55 25.81 1.17
CA VAL A 25 12.85 25.37 2.39
C VAL A 25 11.54 24.67 2.05
N ILE A 26 10.71 25.27 1.17
CA ILE A 26 9.45 24.67 0.75
C ILE A 26 9.71 23.34 0.01
N SER A 27 10.73 23.29 -0.86
CA SER A 27 11.07 22.05 -1.57
C SER A 27 11.45 20.92 -0.61
N MET A 28 12.28 21.23 0.40
CA MET A 28 12.66 20.26 1.42
C MET A 28 11.45 19.84 2.30
N PHE A 29 10.61 20.80 2.67
CA PHE A 29 9.39 20.55 3.43
C PHE A 29 8.41 19.64 2.68
N LEU A 30 8.16 19.92 1.40
CA LEU A 30 7.29 19.10 0.54
C LEU A 30 7.84 17.68 0.38
N ALA A 31 9.17 17.53 0.20
CA ALA A 31 9.79 16.21 0.12
C ALA A 31 9.55 15.38 1.40
N LEU A 32 9.65 16.01 2.58
CA LEU A 32 9.36 15.37 3.86
C LEU A 32 7.88 14.99 4.00
N VAL A 33 6.96 15.90 3.65
CA VAL A 33 5.52 15.64 3.71
C VAL A 33 5.12 14.48 2.80
N PHE A 34 5.57 14.49 1.54
CA PHE A 34 5.30 13.39 0.62
C PHE A 34 5.93 12.07 1.06
N GLY A 35 7.14 12.11 1.65
CA GLY A 35 7.76 10.93 2.23
C GLY A 35 6.94 10.31 3.35
N ILE A 36 6.40 11.14 4.27
CA ILE A 36 5.51 10.68 5.35
C ILE A 36 4.22 10.09 4.78
N ILE A 37 3.60 10.75 3.81
CA ILE A 37 2.37 10.27 3.15
C ILE A 37 2.61 8.90 2.49
N ASP A 38 3.70 8.75 1.75
CA ASP A 38 4.00 7.49 1.07
C ASP A 38 4.28 6.35 2.06
N MET A 39 5.01 6.60 3.15
CA MET A 39 5.23 5.60 4.19
C MET A 39 3.93 5.21 4.89
N SER A 40 3.07 6.19 5.19
CA SER A 40 1.75 5.95 5.80
C SER A 40 0.87 5.08 4.91
N ARG A 41 0.85 5.36 3.60
CA ARG A 41 0.14 4.56 2.60
C ARG A 41 0.68 3.14 2.50
N ALA A 42 2.00 2.95 2.55
CA ALA A 42 2.63 1.63 2.48
C ALA A 42 2.22 0.76 3.69
N VAL A 43 2.30 1.32 4.90
CA VAL A 43 1.89 0.63 6.13
C VAL A 43 0.39 0.33 6.12
N TRP A 44 -0.44 1.28 5.70
CA TRP A 44 -1.88 1.06 5.58
C TRP A 44 -2.22 -0.05 4.56
N ALA A 45 -1.58 -0.05 3.39
CA ALA A 45 -1.78 -1.08 2.38
C ALA A 45 -1.33 -2.47 2.87
N TYR A 46 -0.20 -2.54 3.58
CA TYR A 46 0.29 -3.78 4.19
C TYR A 46 -0.71 -4.35 5.22
N ASN A 47 -1.20 -3.51 6.13
CA ASN A 47 -2.19 -3.93 7.12
C ASN A 47 -3.49 -4.41 6.47
N THR A 48 -3.93 -3.71 5.42
CA THR A 48 -5.12 -4.11 4.64
C THR A 48 -4.90 -5.46 3.98
N VAL A 49 -3.76 -5.70 3.32
CA VAL A 49 -3.41 -6.99 2.72
C VAL A 49 -3.38 -8.11 3.76
N ALA A 50 -2.83 -7.86 4.95
CA ALA A 50 -2.82 -8.83 6.05
C ALA A 50 -4.21 -9.14 6.58
N HIS A 51 -5.05 -8.12 6.76
CA HIS A 51 -6.45 -8.28 7.14
C HIS A 51 -7.21 -9.12 6.13
N LEU A 52 -7.08 -8.81 4.83
CA LEU A 52 -7.70 -9.52 3.72
C LEU A 52 -7.29 -11.00 3.66
N ALA A 53 -6.02 -11.32 3.89
CA ALA A 53 -5.55 -12.69 3.96
C ALA A 53 -6.23 -13.45 5.11
N GLY A 54 -6.30 -12.84 6.29
CA GLY A 54 -6.97 -13.41 7.47
C GLY A 54 -8.46 -13.68 7.22
N GLU A 55 -9.16 -12.73 6.62
CA GLU A 55 -10.59 -12.86 6.34
C GLU A 55 -10.88 -13.90 5.27
N GLY A 56 -10.03 -14.02 4.25
CA GLY A 56 -10.10 -15.11 3.28
C GLY A 56 -9.89 -16.48 3.91
N ALA A 57 -8.94 -16.60 4.87
CA ALA A 57 -8.70 -17.85 5.57
C ALA A 57 -9.90 -18.26 6.44
N ARG A 58 -10.52 -17.31 7.17
CA ARG A 58 -11.75 -17.54 7.95
C ARG A 58 -12.92 -17.92 7.07
N TYR A 59 -13.09 -17.25 5.93
CA TYR A 59 -14.14 -17.57 4.98
C TYR A 59 -14.03 -19.02 4.49
N ALA A 60 -12.81 -19.48 4.21
CA ALA A 60 -12.55 -20.83 3.73
C ALA A 60 -12.58 -21.89 4.85
N MET A 61 -12.27 -21.55 6.10
CA MET A 61 -12.20 -22.52 7.21
C MET A 61 -13.56 -23.15 7.53
N VAL A 62 -14.65 -22.38 7.42
CA VAL A 62 -16.02 -22.85 7.69
C VAL A 62 -16.69 -23.44 6.45
N ARG A 63 -16.03 -23.36 5.29
CA ARG A 63 -16.53 -23.76 3.98
C ARG A 63 -15.68 -24.87 3.37
N GLY A 64 -15.36 -25.90 4.15
CA GLY A 64 -14.73 -27.10 3.60
C GLY A 64 -15.75 -28.02 2.92
N SER A 65 -15.32 -29.23 2.59
CA SER A 65 -16.05 -30.12 1.67
C SER A 65 -17.41 -30.59 2.19
N ALA A 66 -17.65 -30.64 3.51
CA ALA A 66 -18.94 -31.05 4.06
C ALA A 66 -19.91 -29.88 4.32
N SER A 67 -19.49 -28.63 4.08
CA SER A 67 -20.28 -27.43 4.38
C SER A 67 -21.49 -27.19 3.46
N GLY A 68 -21.64 -27.95 2.38
CA GLY A 68 -22.66 -27.71 1.34
C GLY A 68 -22.38 -26.49 0.44
N ALA A 69 -21.42 -25.64 0.80
CA ALA A 69 -20.99 -24.46 0.05
C ALA A 69 -19.45 -24.34 0.06
N THR A 70 -18.79 -25.35 -0.51
CA THR A 70 -17.33 -25.49 -0.49
C THR A 70 -16.61 -24.29 -1.10
N ALA A 71 -15.66 -23.73 -0.36
CA ALA A 71 -14.80 -22.66 -0.83
C ALA A 71 -13.86 -23.16 -1.95
N THR A 72 -13.98 -22.53 -3.12
CA THR A 72 -13.03 -22.63 -4.24
C THR A 72 -12.05 -21.46 -4.21
N THR A 73 -10.96 -21.56 -4.99
CA THR A 73 -10.01 -20.44 -5.16
C THR A 73 -10.72 -19.15 -5.58
N ASP A 74 -11.71 -19.29 -6.46
CA ASP A 74 -12.40 -18.16 -7.07
C ASP A 74 -13.40 -17.52 -6.11
N THR A 75 -14.13 -18.33 -5.34
CA THR A 75 -15.05 -17.80 -4.31
C THR A 75 -14.30 -17.06 -3.20
N VAL A 76 -13.13 -17.58 -2.77
CA VAL A 76 -12.28 -16.91 -1.79
C VAL A 76 -11.71 -15.63 -2.38
N ALA A 77 -11.22 -15.67 -3.62
CA ALA A 77 -10.70 -14.49 -4.29
C ALA A 77 -11.77 -13.40 -4.49
N ALA A 78 -12.99 -13.77 -4.89
CA ALA A 78 -14.10 -12.85 -5.05
C ALA A 78 -14.51 -12.21 -3.72
N TYR A 79 -14.61 -13.02 -2.65
CA TYR A 79 -14.90 -12.54 -1.31
C TYR A 79 -13.84 -11.55 -0.81
N VAL A 80 -12.56 -11.92 -0.89
CA VAL A 80 -11.44 -11.07 -0.48
C VAL A 80 -11.40 -9.77 -1.30
N LYS A 81 -11.63 -9.83 -2.61
CA LYS A 81 -11.69 -8.64 -3.48
C LYS A 81 -12.89 -7.74 -3.15
N GLY A 82 -14.04 -8.31 -2.77
CA GLY A 82 -15.21 -7.54 -2.33
C GLY A 82 -14.98 -6.75 -1.04
N LEU A 83 -14.05 -7.21 -0.19
CA LEU A 83 -13.65 -6.53 1.05
C LEU A 83 -12.51 -5.52 0.87
N SER A 84 -11.91 -5.43 -0.33
CA SER A 84 -10.78 -4.54 -0.57
C SER A 84 -11.23 -3.07 -0.68
N VAL A 85 -11.18 -2.35 0.44
CA VAL A 85 -11.47 -0.92 0.50
C VAL A 85 -10.20 -0.11 0.28
N GLY A 86 -10.22 0.79 -0.69
CA GLY A 86 -9.10 1.69 -1.02
C GLY A 86 -7.91 1.02 -1.72
N LEU A 87 -7.97 -0.29 -1.98
CA LEU A 87 -7.05 -1.00 -2.88
C LEU A 87 -7.85 -1.46 -4.10
N PRO A 88 -7.39 -1.18 -5.34
CA PRO A 88 -8.08 -1.65 -6.53
C PRO A 88 -8.06 -3.18 -6.60
N ALA A 89 -9.26 -3.79 -6.63
CA ALA A 89 -9.44 -5.24 -6.66
C ALA A 89 -8.76 -5.93 -7.86
N SER A 90 -8.59 -5.20 -8.97
CA SER A 90 -7.87 -5.67 -10.17
C SER A 90 -6.37 -5.87 -9.94
N SER A 91 -5.78 -5.12 -9.01
CA SER A 91 -4.36 -5.21 -8.67
C SER A 91 -4.07 -6.25 -7.59
N LEU A 92 -5.09 -6.83 -6.96
CA LEU A 92 -4.93 -7.85 -5.93
C LEU A 92 -4.81 -9.25 -6.52
N THR A 93 -3.73 -9.93 -6.14
CA THR A 93 -3.52 -11.36 -6.43
C THR A 93 -3.81 -12.15 -5.16
N VAL A 94 -4.88 -12.95 -5.21
CA VAL A 94 -5.28 -13.85 -4.11
C VAL A 94 -4.99 -15.28 -4.53
N THR A 95 -4.20 -16.00 -3.73
CA THR A 95 -3.86 -17.41 -3.94
C THR A 95 -4.30 -18.22 -2.73
N THR A 96 -5.16 -19.20 -2.95
CA THR A 96 -5.64 -20.08 -1.89
C THR A 96 -5.17 -21.50 -2.14
N THR A 97 -4.55 -22.12 -1.14
CA THR A 97 -4.11 -23.51 -1.18
C THR A 97 -4.67 -24.30 -0.01
N TRP A 98 -4.91 -25.58 -0.23
CA TRP A 98 -5.38 -26.51 0.77
C TRP A 98 -4.38 -27.64 0.90
N SER A 99 -4.13 -28.09 2.12
CA SER A 99 -3.27 -29.24 2.39
C SER A 99 -3.79 -30.02 3.61
N PRO A 100 -4.03 -31.34 3.50
CA PRO A 100 -3.96 -32.17 2.30
C PRO A 100 -5.19 -32.05 1.39
N SER A 101 -6.33 -31.61 1.93
CA SER A 101 -7.61 -31.53 1.19
C SER A 101 -8.48 -30.37 1.67
N LYS A 102 -9.72 -30.29 1.19
CA LYS A 102 -10.72 -29.33 1.67
C LYS A 102 -11.56 -29.88 2.84
N ALA A 103 -11.27 -31.07 3.34
CA ALA A 103 -12.02 -31.69 4.43
C ALA A 103 -11.66 -31.09 5.80
N ALA A 104 -12.57 -31.23 6.76
CA ALA A 104 -12.33 -30.90 8.15
C ALA A 104 -11.00 -31.49 8.66
N GLY A 105 -10.26 -30.71 9.46
CA GLY A 105 -8.92 -31.05 9.93
C GLY A 105 -7.79 -30.73 8.95
N SER A 106 -8.09 -30.42 7.68
CA SER A 106 -7.08 -29.93 6.73
C SER A 106 -6.76 -28.44 6.96
N THR A 107 -5.63 -27.97 6.46
CA THR A 107 -5.23 -26.57 6.55
C THR A 107 -5.51 -25.83 5.25
N VAL A 108 -6.14 -24.67 5.35
CA VAL A 108 -6.25 -23.70 4.25
C VAL A 108 -5.22 -22.59 4.45
N SER A 109 -4.52 -22.20 3.39
CA SER A 109 -3.61 -21.07 3.34
C SER A 109 -4.09 -20.06 2.30
N VAL A 110 -4.30 -18.81 2.71
CA VAL A 110 -4.69 -17.71 1.81
C VAL A 110 -3.58 -16.69 1.77
N LYS A 111 -2.99 -16.48 0.60
CA LYS A 111 -1.98 -15.47 0.32
C LYS A 111 -2.61 -14.33 -0.49
N VAL A 112 -2.46 -13.10 -0.02
CA VAL A 112 -2.90 -11.90 -0.72
C VAL A 112 -1.67 -11.06 -1.05
N GLN A 113 -1.59 -10.56 -2.28
CA GLN A 113 -0.49 -9.73 -2.75
C GLN A 113 -1.02 -8.48 -3.45
N TYR A 114 -0.33 -7.36 -3.24
CA TYR A 114 -0.63 -6.05 -3.80
C TYR A 114 0.65 -5.36 -4.31
N PRO A 115 0.70 -4.98 -5.60
CA PRO A 115 1.79 -4.19 -6.14
C PRO A 115 1.66 -2.72 -5.69
N PHE A 116 2.37 -2.34 -4.63
CA PHE A 116 2.39 -0.98 -4.12
C PHE A 116 3.30 -0.09 -4.97
N ARG A 117 2.78 1.09 -5.35
CA ARG A 117 3.49 2.14 -6.07
C ARG A 117 3.55 3.41 -5.23
N TYR A 118 4.77 3.90 -5.03
CA TYR A 118 5.04 5.19 -4.40
C TYR A 118 4.53 6.35 -5.27
N ILE A 119 4.03 7.42 -4.63
CA ILE A 119 3.62 8.65 -5.32
C ILE A 119 4.85 9.41 -5.80
N LEU A 120 5.93 9.40 -5.01
CA LEU A 120 7.15 10.15 -5.31
C LEU A 120 7.85 9.59 -6.57
N PRO A 121 7.94 10.36 -7.67
CA PRO A 121 8.52 9.89 -8.93
C PRO A 121 10.05 9.80 -8.90
N TYR A 122 10.70 10.42 -7.92
CA TYR A 122 12.17 10.50 -7.81
C TYR A 122 12.80 9.30 -7.10
N VAL A 123 11.99 8.38 -6.58
CA VAL A 123 12.46 7.20 -5.86
C VAL A 123 12.46 5.99 -6.80
N PRO A 124 13.62 5.46 -7.21
CA PRO A 124 13.73 4.42 -8.24
C PRO A 124 13.39 3.01 -7.72
N TRP A 125 12.57 2.89 -6.67
CA TRP A 125 12.26 1.60 -6.03
C TRP A 125 11.23 0.78 -6.80
N GLY A 126 10.69 1.32 -7.89
CA GLY A 126 9.71 0.62 -8.72
C GLY A 126 8.46 0.20 -7.95
N THR A 127 7.83 -0.88 -8.39
CA THR A 127 6.69 -1.50 -7.71
C THR A 127 7.20 -2.44 -6.62
N VAL A 128 6.75 -2.24 -5.38
CA VAL A 128 7.03 -3.16 -4.27
C VAL A 128 5.81 -4.03 -4.02
N THR A 129 5.97 -5.34 -4.17
CA THR A 129 4.87 -6.28 -3.90
C THR A 129 4.74 -6.49 -2.40
N LEU A 130 3.68 -5.94 -1.81
CA LEU A 130 3.27 -6.21 -0.44
C LEU A 130 2.49 -7.53 -0.43
N GLY A 131 2.80 -8.42 0.50
CA GLY A 131 2.12 -9.70 0.59
C GLY A 131 1.97 -10.19 2.02
N SER A 132 0.85 -10.85 2.29
CA SER A 132 0.61 -11.53 3.56
C SER A 132 -0.06 -12.88 3.32
N THR A 133 0.23 -13.85 4.19
CA THR A 133 -0.37 -15.19 4.14
C THR A 133 -0.98 -15.51 5.49
N ALA A 134 -2.26 -15.88 5.50
CA ALA A 134 -2.94 -16.40 6.67
C ALA A 134 -3.24 -17.89 6.51
N ARG A 135 -3.24 -18.62 7.62
CA ARG A 135 -3.55 -20.05 7.66
C ARG A 135 -4.63 -20.34 8.68
N SER A 136 -5.49 -21.31 8.40
CA SER A 136 -6.55 -21.73 9.31
C SER A 136 -6.86 -23.21 9.11
N VAL A 137 -7.29 -23.88 10.17
CA VAL A 137 -7.74 -25.29 10.12
C VAL A 137 -9.21 -25.32 9.74
N ILE A 138 -9.57 -26.16 8.79
CA ILE A 138 -10.94 -26.33 8.30
C ILE A 138 -11.76 -27.07 9.35
N SER A 139 -12.93 -26.52 9.70
CA SER A 139 -13.78 -27.08 10.76
C SER A 139 -14.95 -27.93 10.24
N GLN A 140 -15.27 -27.86 8.95
CA GLN A 140 -16.42 -28.52 8.30
C GLN A 140 -16.02 -29.07 6.95
#